data_AF-A0A2I2ZGM3-F1
#
_entry.id   AF-A0A2I2ZGM3-F1
#
_cell.length_a   1.000
_cell.length_b   1.000
_cell.length_c   1.000
_cell.angle_alpha   90.00
_cell.angle_beta   90.00
_cell.angle_gamma   90.00
#
_symmetry.space_group_name_H-M   'P 1'
#
loop_
_entity.id
_entity.type
_entity.pdbx_description
1 polymer ?
#
loop_
_entity_poly.entity_id
_entity_poly.type
_entity_poly.pdbx_seq_one_letter_code
_entity_poly.pdbx_strand_id
1 'polypeptide(L)'
;MASLSRPSLPSCLCSFLLLLLQVSSSYAGQFRVIGPRQPIRALVGDEVELPCRISPGKNATGMEVGWYRPPFSRVVHLYRNGKDQDGDQAPEYRGRTELLKDAIGEGKVTLRIRNVRFSDEGGFTCFFRDHSYQEEAAMELKVEDPFYWVSPGVLVLLAVLPVLLLQITVGLVFLCLQYRLRGKLRAEIENLHRTFVFHLEALSG
;
A
#
# COMPACT_ATOMS: atom_id res chain seq x y z
N MET A 1 18.21 -49.16 -65.67
CA MET A 1 17.04 -48.76 -64.86
C MET A 1 17.28 -49.23 -63.43
N ALA A 2 17.80 -48.37 -62.56
CA ALA A 2 17.90 -48.67 -61.12
C ALA A 2 16.60 -48.19 -60.47
N SER A 3 15.80 -49.12 -59.96
CA SER A 3 14.61 -48.81 -59.18
C SER A 3 15.06 -48.30 -57.80
N LEU A 4 14.78 -47.02 -57.54
CA LEU A 4 14.89 -46.45 -56.19
C LEU A 4 13.81 -47.06 -55.32
N SER A 5 14.18 -48.05 -54.50
CA SER A 5 13.35 -48.61 -53.44
C SER A 5 13.09 -47.53 -52.38
N ARG A 6 11.82 -47.12 -52.26
CA ARG A 6 11.37 -46.19 -51.22
C ARG A 6 11.52 -46.87 -49.85
N PRO A 7 12.25 -46.29 -48.89
CA PRO A 7 12.30 -46.86 -47.55
C PRO A 7 10.92 -46.77 -46.91
N SER A 8 10.32 -47.92 -46.58
CA SER A 8 9.11 -48.00 -45.77
C SER A 8 9.47 -47.69 -44.33
N LEU A 9 9.05 -46.53 -43.83
CA LEU A 9 9.16 -46.19 -42.40
C LEU A 9 8.43 -47.26 -41.57
N PRO A 10 9.06 -47.85 -40.53
CA PRO A 10 8.42 -48.85 -39.69
C PRO A 10 7.14 -48.31 -39.07
N SER A 11 6.03 -49.06 -39.19
CA SER A 11 4.69 -48.73 -38.67
C SER A 11 4.71 -48.22 -37.22
N CYS A 12 5.59 -48.77 -36.38
CA CYS A 12 5.77 -48.36 -34.99
C CYS A 12 6.30 -46.92 -34.83
N LEU A 13 7.21 -46.47 -35.71
CA LEU A 13 7.73 -45.10 -35.66
C LEU A 13 6.64 -44.09 -36.00
N CYS A 14 5.73 -44.43 -36.91
CA CYS A 14 4.60 -43.58 -37.27
C CYS A 14 3.59 -43.48 -36.10
N SER A 15 3.26 -44.60 -35.46
CA SER A 15 2.39 -44.62 -34.28
C SER A 15 2.99 -43.84 -33.10
N PHE A 16 4.30 -43.95 -32.88
CA PHE A 16 4.99 -43.21 -31.82
C PHE A 16 5.03 -41.70 -32.13
N LEU A 17 5.29 -41.31 -33.38
CA LEU A 17 5.27 -39.91 -33.81
C LEU A 17 3.88 -39.29 -33.66
N LEU A 18 2.82 -40.04 -34.00
CA LEU A 18 1.44 -39.60 -33.81
C LEU A 18 1.13 -39.41 -32.31
N LEU A 19 1.53 -40.37 -31.46
CA LEU A 19 1.35 -40.24 -30.01
C LEU A 19 2.07 -39.01 -29.45
N LEU A 20 3.31 -38.76 -29.88
CA LEU A 20 4.08 -37.56 -29.52
C LEU A 20 3.41 -36.28 -29.99
N LEU A 21 2.83 -36.26 -31.21
CA LEU A 21 2.06 -35.11 -31.71
C LEU A 21 0.82 -34.85 -30.85
N GLN A 22 0.09 -35.90 -30.48
CA GLN A 22 -1.12 -35.79 -29.64
C GLN A 22 -0.79 -35.27 -28.24
N VAL A 23 0.28 -35.78 -27.62
CA VAL A 23 0.76 -35.31 -26.31
C VAL A 23 1.28 -33.87 -26.39
N SER A 24 2.00 -33.50 -27.45
CA SER A 24 2.48 -32.12 -27.63
C SER A 24 1.32 -31.13 -27.78
N SER A 25 0.26 -31.53 -28.50
CA SER A 25 -0.96 -30.75 -28.65
C SER A 25 -1.73 -30.58 -27.33
N SER A 26 -1.68 -31.58 -26.43
CA SER A 26 -2.34 -31.45 -25.12
C SER A 26 -1.62 -30.45 -24.20
N TYR A 27 -0.29 -30.34 -24.30
CA TYR A 27 0.50 -29.39 -23.52
C TYR A 27 0.50 -27.95 -24.08
N ALA A 28 0.24 -27.78 -25.38
CA ALA A 28 0.27 -26.47 -26.05
C ALA A 28 -0.73 -25.43 -25.50
N GLY A 29 -1.69 -25.85 -24.66
CA GLY A 29 -2.63 -24.96 -23.97
C GLY A 29 -2.25 -24.60 -22.53
N GLN A 30 -1.34 -25.35 -21.89
CA GLN A 30 -1.10 -25.25 -20.46
C GLN A 30 -0.17 -24.09 -20.10
N PHE A 31 -0.50 -23.36 -19.04
CA PHE A 31 0.30 -22.25 -18.51
C PHE A 31 0.23 -22.24 -16.98
N ARG A 32 1.04 -21.43 -16.31
CA ARG A 32 0.90 -21.12 -14.89
C ARG A 32 0.67 -19.64 -14.72
N VAL A 33 -0.19 -19.26 -13.77
CA VAL A 33 -0.33 -17.85 -13.37
C VAL A 33 0.73 -17.54 -12.31
N ILE A 34 1.37 -16.38 -12.46
CA ILE A 34 2.43 -15.90 -11.58
C ILE A 34 2.02 -14.52 -11.11
N GLY A 35 1.79 -14.42 -9.80
CA GLY A 35 1.60 -13.16 -9.08
C GLY A 35 2.90 -12.65 -8.43
N PRO A 36 2.82 -11.51 -7.74
CA PRO A 36 3.93 -10.98 -6.94
C PRO A 36 4.28 -11.96 -5.80
N ARG A 37 5.57 -12.08 -5.49
CA ARG A 37 6.05 -12.93 -4.38
C ARG A 37 6.00 -12.24 -3.02
N GLN A 38 6.02 -10.92 -3.02
CA GLN A 38 6.00 -10.11 -1.80
C GLN A 38 4.66 -9.36 -1.72
N PRO A 39 4.20 -9.04 -0.50
CA PRO A 39 3.02 -8.21 -0.32
C PRO A 39 3.19 -6.85 -1.00
N ILE A 40 2.17 -6.41 -1.70
CA ILE A 40 2.10 -5.07 -2.29
C ILE A 40 1.62 -4.11 -1.20
N ARG A 41 2.27 -2.96 -1.09
CA ARG A 41 1.91 -1.92 -0.11
C ARG A 41 1.26 -0.75 -0.83
N ALA A 42 0.22 -0.20 -0.23
CA ALA A 42 -0.46 0.98 -0.74
C ALA A 42 -0.89 1.88 0.42
N LEU A 43 -0.95 3.19 0.16
CA LEU A 43 -1.49 4.13 1.13
C LEU A 43 -3.01 4.24 0.97
N VAL A 44 -3.70 4.55 2.06
CA VAL A 44 -5.13 4.90 1.99
C VAL A 44 -5.32 6.11 1.10
N GLY A 45 -6.27 6.04 0.17
CA GLY A 45 -6.60 7.10 -0.79
C GLY A 45 -5.81 7.04 -2.10
N ASP A 46 -4.68 6.33 -2.15
CA ASP A 46 -3.85 6.20 -3.35
C ASP A 46 -4.43 5.19 -4.36
N GLU A 47 -3.72 5.01 -5.48
CA GLU A 47 -3.93 3.92 -6.42
C GLU A 47 -2.92 2.79 -6.18
N VAL A 48 -3.33 1.55 -6.40
CA VAL A 48 -2.45 0.38 -6.32
C VAL A 48 -2.59 -0.50 -7.55
N GLU A 49 -1.47 -1.09 -7.97
CA GLU A 49 -1.38 -1.98 -9.11
C GLU A 49 -1.07 -3.41 -8.66
N LEU A 50 -1.92 -4.36 -9.08
CA LEU A 50 -1.86 -5.77 -8.75
C LEU A 50 -1.52 -6.56 -10.03
N PRO A 51 -0.24 -6.84 -10.32
CA PRO A 51 0.18 -7.48 -11.56
C PRO A 51 0.02 -8.99 -11.51
N CYS A 52 -0.39 -9.58 -12.63
CA CYS A 52 -0.29 -11.02 -12.87
C CYS A 52 0.13 -11.32 -14.31
N ARG A 53 0.82 -12.44 -14.48
CA ARG A 53 1.26 -12.91 -15.79
C ARG A 53 1.18 -14.42 -15.91
N ILE A 54 1.10 -14.91 -17.14
CA ILE A 54 1.18 -16.34 -17.43
C ILE A 54 2.58 -16.75 -17.88
N SER A 55 2.93 -18.02 -17.63
CA SER A 55 4.18 -18.64 -18.08
C SER A 55 3.91 -20.06 -18.59
N PRO A 56 4.32 -20.43 -19.81
CA PRO A 56 4.95 -19.56 -20.81
C PRO A 56 4.03 -18.41 -21.23
N GLY A 57 4.63 -17.26 -21.58
CA GLY A 57 3.86 -16.09 -22.03
C GLY A 57 3.19 -16.38 -23.37
N LYS A 58 1.90 -16.08 -23.47
CA LYS A 58 1.11 -16.18 -24.70
C LYS A 58 0.04 -15.11 -24.72
N ASN A 59 -0.54 -14.86 -25.89
CA ASN A 59 -1.60 -13.87 -26.03
C ASN A 59 -2.82 -14.26 -25.19
N ALA A 60 -3.20 -13.37 -24.26
CA ALA A 60 -4.34 -13.55 -23.36
C ALA A 60 -5.54 -12.66 -23.73
N THR A 61 -5.55 -11.97 -24.88
CA THR A 61 -6.70 -11.13 -25.32
C THR A 61 -8.01 -11.91 -25.41
N GLY A 62 -7.93 -13.19 -25.76
CA GLY A 62 -9.09 -14.08 -25.89
C GLY A 62 -9.46 -14.82 -24.60
N MET A 63 -8.68 -14.68 -23.53
CA MET A 63 -8.89 -15.39 -22.28
C MET A 63 -9.88 -14.64 -21.38
N GLU A 64 -10.45 -15.37 -20.42
CA GLU A 64 -11.08 -14.73 -19.27
C GLU A 64 -10.02 -14.49 -18.20
N VAL A 65 -9.97 -13.26 -17.69
CA VAL A 65 -8.95 -12.81 -16.75
C VAL A 65 -9.66 -12.04 -15.64
N GLY A 66 -9.33 -12.31 -14.39
CA GLY A 66 -10.04 -11.63 -13.31
C GLY A 66 -9.31 -11.68 -11.98
N TRP A 67 -9.84 -10.89 -11.05
CA TRP A 67 -9.41 -10.86 -9.65
C TRP A 67 -10.62 -11.08 -8.76
N TYR A 68 -10.41 -11.87 -7.72
CA TYR A 68 -11.38 -12.04 -6.65
C TYR A 68 -10.71 -12.04 -5.28
N ARG A 69 -11.52 -11.91 -4.22
CA ARG A 69 -11.05 -12.02 -2.84
C ARG A 69 -11.51 -13.32 -2.18
N PRO A 70 -10.62 -14.07 -1.52
CA PRO A 70 -11.01 -15.16 -0.64
C PRO A 70 -11.71 -14.64 0.64
N PRO A 71 -12.43 -15.50 1.38
CA PRO A 71 -12.79 -16.87 1.05
C PRO A 71 -14.04 -16.99 0.15
N PHE A 72 -14.83 -15.91 0.00
CA PHE A 72 -16.13 -15.93 -0.68
C PHE A 72 -16.08 -15.63 -2.20
N SER A 73 -14.89 -15.70 -2.81
CA SER A 73 -14.67 -15.39 -4.22
C SER A 73 -15.33 -14.10 -4.71
N ARG A 74 -15.28 -13.04 -3.88
CA ARG A 74 -15.87 -11.73 -4.21
C ARG A 74 -15.15 -11.14 -5.42
N VAL A 75 -15.88 -10.92 -6.51
CA VAL A 75 -15.33 -10.43 -7.78
C VAL A 75 -14.87 -8.98 -7.61
N VAL A 76 -13.57 -8.75 -7.78
CA VAL A 76 -12.95 -7.42 -7.77
C VAL A 76 -13.00 -6.82 -9.16
N HIS A 77 -12.61 -7.60 -10.16
CA HIS A 77 -12.65 -7.23 -11.57
C HIS A 77 -12.74 -8.49 -12.44
N LEU A 78 -13.44 -8.39 -13.57
CA LEU A 78 -13.58 -9.48 -14.52
C LEU A 78 -13.48 -8.96 -15.95
N TYR A 79 -12.62 -9.58 -16.74
CA TYR A 79 -12.47 -9.37 -18.18
C TYR A 79 -12.81 -10.67 -18.91
N ARG A 80 -13.74 -10.58 -19.87
CA ARG A 80 -14.22 -11.72 -20.64
C ARG A 80 -14.71 -11.26 -22.00
N ASN A 81 -14.52 -12.07 -23.04
CA ASN A 81 -14.97 -11.77 -24.40
C ASN A 81 -14.45 -10.41 -24.91
N GLY A 82 -13.20 -10.07 -24.59
CA GLY A 82 -12.59 -8.82 -25.04
C GLY A 82 -13.01 -7.56 -24.27
N LYS A 83 -13.82 -7.68 -23.21
CA LYS A 83 -14.40 -6.53 -22.49
C LYS A 83 -14.42 -6.71 -20.98
N ASP A 84 -14.32 -5.60 -20.27
CA ASP A 84 -14.49 -5.56 -18.81
C ASP A 84 -15.98 -5.77 -18.47
N GLN A 85 -16.25 -6.55 -17.43
CA GLN A 85 -17.59 -6.98 -17.01
C GLN A 85 -18.00 -6.23 -15.74
N ASP A 86 -18.26 -4.93 -15.86
CA ASP A 86 -18.56 -4.06 -14.70
C ASP A 86 -19.79 -4.51 -13.90
N GLY A 87 -20.76 -5.18 -14.55
CA GLY A 87 -21.94 -5.72 -13.89
C GLY A 87 -21.65 -6.83 -12.88
N ASP A 88 -20.59 -7.61 -13.12
CA ASP A 88 -20.21 -8.77 -12.31
C ASP A 88 -19.33 -8.35 -11.10
N GLN A 89 -18.84 -7.11 -11.07
CA GLN A 89 -18.03 -6.59 -9.96
C GLN A 89 -18.85 -6.43 -8.68
N ALA A 90 -18.25 -6.76 -7.54
CA ALA A 90 -18.82 -6.50 -6.24
C ALA A 90 -19.00 -4.98 -6.01
N PRO A 91 -20.07 -4.54 -5.32
CA PRO A 91 -20.39 -3.12 -5.18
C PRO A 91 -19.25 -2.24 -4.65
N GLU A 92 -18.41 -2.79 -3.76
CA GLU A 92 -17.28 -2.07 -3.16
C GLU A 92 -16.13 -1.75 -4.14
N TYR A 93 -16.07 -2.41 -5.29
CA TYR A 93 -15.03 -2.26 -6.32
C TYR A 93 -15.51 -1.54 -7.60
N ARG A 94 -16.83 -1.41 -7.78
CA ARG A 94 -17.42 -0.74 -8.95
C ARG A 94 -16.91 0.69 -9.11
N GLY A 95 -16.45 1.01 -10.32
CA GLY A 95 -15.91 2.34 -10.65
C GLY A 95 -14.56 2.67 -10.01
N ARG A 96 -13.96 1.73 -9.26
CA ARG A 96 -12.64 1.88 -8.64
C ARG A 96 -11.57 1.04 -9.33
N THR A 97 -11.96 0.10 -10.19
CA THR A 97 -11.03 -0.86 -10.79
C THR A 97 -10.86 -0.63 -12.29
N GLU A 98 -9.65 -0.89 -12.78
CA GLU A 98 -9.29 -0.79 -14.20
C GLU A 98 -8.30 -1.89 -14.54
N LEU A 99 -8.55 -2.64 -15.62
CA LEU A 99 -7.60 -3.63 -16.13
C LEU A 99 -6.66 -3.00 -17.16
N LEU A 100 -5.37 -2.96 -16.84
CA LEU A 100 -4.33 -2.51 -17.76
C LEU A 100 -3.99 -3.63 -18.75
N LYS A 101 -4.25 -3.36 -20.03
CA LYS A 101 -4.24 -4.35 -21.12
C LYS A 101 -3.08 -4.17 -22.10
N ASP A 102 -2.17 -3.22 -21.88
CA ASP A 102 -1.10 -2.89 -22.84
C ASP A 102 -0.20 -4.09 -23.19
N ALA A 103 0.04 -4.98 -22.22
CA ALA A 103 0.87 -6.18 -22.39
C ALA A 103 0.07 -7.49 -22.39
N ILE A 104 -1.25 -7.44 -22.59
CA ILE A 104 -2.10 -8.65 -22.57
C ILE A 104 -1.74 -9.61 -23.71
N GLY A 105 -1.21 -9.09 -24.82
CA GLY A 105 -0.67 -9.87 -25.94
C GLY A 105 0.54 -10.74 -25.57
N GLU A 106 1.23 -10.40 -24.49
CA GLU A 106 2.35 -11.17 -23.92
C GLU A 106 1.92 -12.05 -22.73
N GLY A 107 0.62 -12.03 -22.39
CA GLY A 107 0.08 -12.75 -21.23
C GLY A 107 0.36 -12.04 -19.91
N LYS A 108 0.49 -10.71 -19.93
CA LYS A 108 0.69 -9.87 -18.73
C LYS A 108 -0.48 -8.90 -18.60
N VAL A 109 -1.05 -8.83 -17.40
CA VAL A 109 -2.08 -7.86 -17.07
C VAL A 109 -1.83 -7.28 -15.69
N THR A 110 -2.39 -6.12 -15.43
CA THR A 110 -2.30 -5.48 -14.11
C THR A 110 -3.65 -4.89 -13.76
N LEU A 111 -4.17 -5.24 -12.60
CA LEU A 111 -5.37 -4.62 -12.07
C LEU A 111 -4.98 -3.37 -11.29
N ARG A 112 -5.50 -2.22 -11.68
CA ARG A 112 -5.40 -0.98 -10.92
C ARG A 112 -6.63 -0.81 -10.05
N ILE A 113 -6.44 -0.56 -8.76
CA ILE A 113 -7.51 -0.19 -7.81
C ILE A 113 -7.26 1.25 -7.37
N ARG A 114 -8.26 2.12 -7.54
CA ARG A 114 -8.21 3.54 -7.18
C ARG A 114 -8.84 3.78 -5.81
N ASN A 115 -8.39 4.84 -5.14
CA ASN A 115 -8.89 5.26 -3.83
C ASN A 115 -8.87 4.10 -2.83
N VAL A 116 -7.68 3.53 -2.59
CA VAL A 116 -7.47 2.37 -1.72
C VAL A 116 -8.03 2.64 -0.32
N ARG A 117 -8.68 1.63 0.27
CA ARG A 117 -9.29 1.70 1.61
C ARG A 117 -8.68 0.63 2.50
N PHE A 118 -8.73 0.83 3.81
CA PHE A 118 -8.36 -0.24 4.77
C PHE A 118 -9.16 -1.53 4.56
N SER A 119 -10.40 -1.45 4.09
CA SER A 119 -11.20 -2.64 3.76
C SER A 119 -10.64 -3.46 2.60
N ASP A 120 -9.76 -2.87 1.78
CA ASP A 120 -9.11 -3.58 0.68
C ASP A 120 -7.92 -4.41 1.16
N GLU A 121 -7.39 -4.17 2.37
CA GLU A 121 -6.28 -4.95 2.92
C GLU A 121 -6.58 -6.45 2.97
N GLY A 122 -5.59 -7.26 2.61
CA GLY A 122 -5.60 -8.72 2.70
C GLY A 122 -5.41 -9.43 1.37
N GLY A 123 -5.91 -10.66 1.27
CA GLY A 123 -5.70 -11.53 0.12
C GLY A 123 -6.47 -11.10 -1.13
N PHE A 124 -5.83 -11.26 -2.28
CA PHE A 124 -6.41 -11.23 -3.63
C PHE A 124 -5.92 -12.44 -4.41
N THR A 125 -6.74 -12.92 -5.33
CA THR A 125 -6.35 -13.98 -6.25
C THR A 125 -6.64 -13.52 -7.67
N CYS A 126 -5.63 -13.55 -8.53
CA CYS A 126 -5.81 -13.36 -9.96
C CYS A 126 -5.93 -14.73 -10.65
N PHE A 127 -6.70 -14.80 -11.72
CA PHE A 127 -6.82 -16.01 -12.52
C PHE A 127 -6.81 -15.71 -14.00
N PHE A 128 -6.41 -16.72 -14.77
CA PHE A 128 -6.52 -16.74 -16.22
C PHE A 128 -7.21 -18.05 -16.61
N ARG A 129 -8.24 -17.95 -17.44
CA ARG A 129 -9.00 -19.08 -17.94
C ARG A 129 -9.02 -19.08 -19.46
N ASP A 130 -8.56 -20.18 -20.03
CA ASP A 130 -8.50 -20.45 -21.46
C ASP A 130 -9.34 -21.70 -21.74
N HIS A 131 -10.55 -21.50 -22.26
CA HIS A 131 -11.56 -22.55 -22.40
C HIS A 131 -11.85 -23.29 -21.07
N SER A 132 -11.50 -24.57 -20.97
CA SER A 132 -11.68 -25.40 -19.77
C SER A 132 -10.50 -25.37 -18.81
N TYR A 133 -9.36 -24.79 -19.21
CA TYR A 133 -8.17 -24.72 -18.38
C TYR A 133 -8.13 -23.41 -17.60
N GLN A 134 -7.90 -23.49 -16.30
CA GLN A 134 -7.78 -22.34 -15.41
C GLN A 134 -6.61 -22.52 -14.45
N GLU A 135 -5.89 -21.43 -14.23
CA GLU A 135 -4.85 -21.32 -13.21
C GLU A 135 -4.99 -19.98 -12.48
N GLU A 136 -4.39 -19.90 -11.30
CA GLU A 136 -4.52 -18.76 -10.41
C GLU A 136 -3.26 -18.49 -9.61
N ALA A 137 -3.09 -17.26 -9.14
CA ALA A 137 -2.05 -16.89 -8.20
C ALA A 137 -2.61 -15.96 -7.12
N ALA A 138 -2.29 -16.30 -5.88
CA ALA A 138 -2.60 -15.47 -4.73
C ALA A 138 -1.57 -14.36 -4.55
N MET A 139 -2.03 -13.24 -3.99
CA MET A 139 -1.21 -12.12 -3.57
C MET A 139 -1.82 -11.45 -2.35
N GLU A 140 -1.02 -10.61 -1.68
CA GLU A 140 -1.43 -9.90 -0.47
C GLU A 140 -1.25 -8.40 -0.69
N LEU A 141 -2.27 -7.64 -0.34
CA LEU A 141 -2.24 -6.18 -0.29
C LEU A 141 -2.18 -5.74 1.18
N LYS A 142 -1.21 -4.91 1.53
CA LYS A 142 -1.09 -4.24 2.84
C LYS A 142 -1.40 -2.77 2.69
N VAL A 143 -2.28 -2.25 3.53
CA VAL A 143 -2.73 -0.86 3.45
C VAL A 143 -2.16 -0.08 4.63
N GLU A 144 -1.44 0.98 4.32
CA GLU A 144 -0.79 1.83 5.32
C GLU A 144 -1.46 3.20 5.35
N ASP A 145 -1.48 3.82 6.52
CA ASP A 145 -1.88 5.21 6.69
C ASP A 145 -0.80 5.94 7.49
N PRO A 146 0.04 6.76 6.86
CA PRO A 146 1.11 7.49 7.55
C PRO A 146 0.58 8.62 8.44
N PHE A 147 -0.70 8.98 8.35
CA PHE A 147 -1.30 10.12 9.06
C PHE A 147 -2.30 9.73 10.15
N TYR A 148 -2.49 8.45 10.43
CA TYR A 148 -3.44 7.98 11.45
C TYR A 148 -3.20 8.58 12.86
N TRP A 149 -1.97 9.01 13.16
CA TRP A 149 -1.59 9.66 14.42
C TRP A 149 -1.97 11.16 14.49
N VAL A 150 -2.25 11.80 13.35
CA VAL A 150 -2.61 13.22 13.25
C VAL A 150 -4.10 13.41 13.57
N SER A 151 -4.52 12.94 14.75
CA SER A 151 -5.87 13.17 15.25
C SER A 151 -6.04 14.63 15.70
N PRO A 152 -7.29 15.16 15.75
CA PRO A 152 -7.54 16.50 16.29
C PRO A 152 -6.95 16.71 17.69
N GLY A 153 -6.91 15.66 18.52
CA GLY A 153 -6.30 15.72 19.85
C GLY A 153 -4.78 15.97 19.84
N VAL A 154 -4.06 15.34 18.89
CA VAL A 154 -2.61 15.55 18.76
C VAL A 154 -2.31 16.97 18.27
N LEU A 155 -3.12 17.50 17.35
CA LEU A 155 -2.99 18.89 16.90
C LEU A 155 -3.24 19.89 18.04
N VAL A 156 -4.27 19.65 18.86
CA VAL A 156 -4.56 20.47 20.05
C VAL A 156 -3.39 20.39 21.05
N LEU A 157 -2.83 19.20 21.28
CA LEU A 157 -1.70 19.04 22.18
C LEU A 157 -0.47 19.83 21.68
N LEU A 158 -0.16 19.74 20.38
CA LEU A 158 0.94 20.47 19.75
C LEU A 158 0.74 21.99 19.79
N ALA A 159 -0.51 22.48 19.78
CA ALA A 159 -0.81 23.90 19.87
C ALA A 159 -0.85 24.43 21.32
N VAL A 160 -1.43 23.68 22.24
CA VAL A 160 -1.66 24.12 23.64
C VAL A 160 -0.40 23.97 24.48
N LEU A 161 0.38 22.91 24.30
CA LEU A 161 1.58 22.66 25.11
C LEU A 161 2.61 23.81 25.01
N PRO A 162 2.96 24.34 23.82
CA PRO A 162 3.87 25.47 23.71
C PRO A 162 3.32 26.76 24.34
N VAL A 163 2.01 27.01 24.20
CA VAL A 163 1.36 28.19 24.82
C VAL A 163 1.41 28.09 26.33
N LEU A 164 1.12 26.92 26.89
CA LEU A 164 1.19 26.67 28.33
C LEU A 164 2.63 26.83 28.85
N LEU A 165 3.62 26.29 28.13
CA LEU A 165 5.04 26.48 28.46
C LEU A 165 5.43 27.96 28.41
N LEU A 166 4.96 28.71 27.41
CA LEU A 166 5.19 30.15 27.31
C LEU A 166 4.56 30.90 28.50
N GLN A 167 3.33 30.56 28.89
CA GLN A 167 2.68 31.17 30.05
C GLN A 167 3.41 30.87 31.35
N ILE A 168 3.84 29.63 31.56
CA ILE A 168 4.63 29.22 32.73
C ILE A 168 5.95 29.97 32.77
N THR A 169 6.67 30.10 31.64
CA THR A 169 7.94 30.82 31.58
C THR A 169 7.77 32.31 31.85
N VAL A 170 6.78 32.98 31.24
CA VAL A 170 6.47 34.39 31.52
C VAL A 170 6.10 34.60 32.99
N GLY A 171 5.27 33.71 33.55
CA GLY A 171 4.89 33.74 34.96
C GLY A 171 6.10 33.61 35.89
N LEU A 172 6.99 32.66 35.62
CA LEU A 172 8.25 32.49 36.37
C LEU A 172 9.16 33.70 36.25
N VAL A 173 9.33 34.27 35.06
CA VAL A 173 10.14 35.48 34.85
C VAL A 173 9.56 36.66 35.64
N PHE A 174 8.24 36.85 35.59
CA PHE A 174 7.57 37.91 36.34
C PHE A 174 7.74 37.73 37.85
N LEU A 175 7.54 36.51 38.37
CA LEU A 175 7.77 36.19 39.78
C LEU A 175 9.22 36.44 40.20
N CYS A 176 10.20 36.04 39.37
CA CYS A 176 11.61 36.31 39.59
C CYS A 176 11.91 37.80 39.63
N LEU A 177 11.36 38.60 38.70
CA LEU A 177 11.52 40.05 38.68
C LEU A 177 10.93 40.70 39.94
N GLN A 178 9.73 40.30 40.34
CA GLN A 178 9.09 40.78 41.57
C GLN A 178 9.93 40.46 42.81
N TYR A 179 10.44 39.23 42.89
CA TYR A 179 11.32 38.82 43.99
C TYR A 179 12.61 39.65 44.02
N ARG A 180 13.25 39.87 42.86
CA ARG A 180 14.46 40.70 42.73
C ARG A 180 14.20 42.16 43.11
N LEU A 181 13.10 42.76 42.64
CA LEU A 181 12.73 44.13 42.96
C LEU A 181 12.42 44.29 44.45
N ARG A 182 11.64 43.38 45.05
CA ARG A 182 11.41 43.37 46.49
C ARG A 182 12.70 43.20 47.28
N GLY A 183 13.61 42.34 46.82
CA GLY A 183 14.93 42.18 47.43
C GLY A 183 15.75 43.47 47.38
N LYS A 184 15.76 44.16 46.22
CA LYS A 184 16.46 45.43 46.04
C LYS A 184 15.88 46.55 46.92
N LEU A 185 14.55 46.69 46.95
CA LEU A 185 13.86 47.66 47.81
C LEU A 185 14.13 47.40 49.29
N ARG A 186 14.09 46.13 49.73
CA ARG A 186 14.42 45.76 51.11
C ARG A 186 15.86 46.13 51.47
N ALA A 187 16.82 45.85 50.59
CA ALA A 187 18.22 46.21 50.80
C ALA A 187 18.42 47.75 50.90
N GLU A 188 17.69 48.52 50.10
CA GLU A 188 17.75 49.98 50.10
C GLU A 188 17.11 50.58 51.37
N ILE A 189 15.97 50.04 51.80
CA ILE A 189 15.31 50.36 53.07
C ILE A 189 16.24 50.05 54.26
N GLU A 190 16.82 48.85 54.33
CA GLU A 190 17.77 48.46 55.37
C GLU A 190 19.00 49.37 55.40
N ASN A 191 19.50 49.79 54.24
CA ASN A 191 20.61 50.74 54.13
C ASN A 191 20.23 52.13 54.68
N LEU A 192 19.05 52.64 54.31
CA LEU A 192 18.56 53.93 54.80
C LEU A 192 18.36 53.92 56.32
N HIS A 193 17.80 52.83 56.84
CA HIS A 193 17.62 52.62 58.28
C HIS A 193 18.96 52.61 59.00
N ARG A 194 19.95 51.89 58.47
CA ARG A 194 21.31 51.87 59.02
C ARG A 194 21.95 53.27 59.03
N THR A 195 21.77 54.05 57.96
CA THR A 195 22.33 55.40 57.84
C THR A 195 21.66 56.36 58.84
N PHE A 196 20.34 56.28 58.98
CA PHE A 196 19.59 57.09 59.93
C PHE A 196 19.97 56.78 61.38
N VAL A 197 20.10 55.50 61.73
CA VAL A 197 20.55 55.06 63.07
C VAL A 197 21.94 55.61 63.37
N PHE A 198 22.89 55.49 62.43
CA PHE A 198 24.23 56.08 62.57
C PHE A 198 24.19 57.59 62.82
N HIS A 199 23.31 58.31 62.13
CA HIS A 199 23.21 59.76 62.29
C HIS A 199 22.60 60.16 63.63
N LEU A 200 21.66 59.37 64.15
CA LEU A 200 21.02 59.58 65.44
C LEU A 200 22.01 59.40 66.60
N GLU A 201 22.87 58.37 66.53
CA GLU A 201 23.93 58.14 67.52
C GLU A 201 24.97 59.27 67.53
N ALA A 202 25.29 59.84 66.37
CA ALA A 202 26.23 60.96 66.26
C ALA A 202 25.71 62.30 66.84
N LEU A 203 24.40 62.45 67.02
CA LEU A 203 23.77 63.65 67.58
C LEU A 203 23.54 63.54 69.10
N SER A 204 23.63 62.35 69.68
CA SER A 204 23.41 62.12 71.12
C SER A 204 24.71 62.02 71.94
N GLY A 205 25.87 62.29 71.34
CA GLY A 205 27.18 62.33 71.99
C GLY A 205 27.78 63.72 71.94
#